data_AF-A0A8T7HRR4-F1
#
_entry.id   AF-A0A8T7HRR4-F1
#
_cell.length_a   1.000
_cell.length_b   1.000
_cell.length_c   1.000
_cell.angle_alpha   90.00
_cell.angle_beta   90.00
_cell.angle_gamma   90.00
#
_symmetry.space_group_name_H-M   'P 1'
#
loop_
_entity.id
_entity.type
_entity.pdbx_description
1 polymer ?
#
loop_
_entity_poly.entity_id
_entity_poly.type
_entity_poly.pdbx_seq_one_letter_code
_entity_poly.pdbx_strand_id
1 'polypeptide(L)'
;MLLEHSPKTSRNGFCQSGFSLLEILIALVIAGVLVSIAVINFGDDRDSELETSAKRFYALVKQAQDETLLRGIDLGIRVEDQRYWFYLFDAENEKWLPIQDDEFFTEKEIPESLELKLVVDGSTLFAEDEDDVEIFERDVNIFEDEDEVEIEPPQIYILSSGEMNDFKFALGWVDQEPTYYLVTGTMLGDVKIEGPMNGNLRTEVKDDEFLNL
;
A
#
# COMPACT_ATOMS: atom_id res chain seq x y z
N MET A 1 -3.52 -57.87 -75.21
CA MET A 1 -2.23 -58.24 -74.61
C MET A 1 -1.93 -57.20 -73.55
N LEU A 2 -1.80 -57.64 -72.29
CA LEU A 2 -1.53 -56.84 -71.10
C LEU A 2 -0.30 -55.94 -71.26
N LEU A 3 -0.27 -54.78 -70.58
CA LEU A 3 0.62 -54.57 -69.42
C LEU A 3 0.40 -53.18 -68.78
N GLU A 4 0.27 -53.21 -67.45
CA GLU A 4 0.32 -52.14 -66.47
C GLU A 4 1.64 -51.36 -66.49
N HIS A 5 1.61 -50.04 -66.16
CA HIS A 5 2.49 -49.49 -65.10
C HIS A 5 2.09 -48.08 -64.63
N SER A 6 1.75 -48.02 -63.33
CA SER A 6 2.02 -47.05 -62.24
C SER A 6 2.05 -45.50 -62.41
N PRO A 7 1.65 -44.78 -61.34
CA PRO A 7 1.48 -43.32 -61.30
C PRO A 7 2.77 -42.58 -60.92
N LYS A 8 2.86 -41.29 -61.30
CA LYS A 8 3.78 -40.32 -60.68
C LYS A 8 3.02 -39.13 -60.12
N THR A 9 2.99 -39.06 -58.80
CA THR A 9 2.64 -37.88 -58.01
C THR A 9 3.72 -36.81 -58.20
N SER A 10 3.36 -35.62 -58.68
CA SER A 10 4.24 -34.45 -58.59
C SER A 10 3.91 -33.68 -57.31
N ARG A 11 4.87 -33.64 -56.38
CA ARG A 11 4.89 -32.75 -55.22
C ARG A 11 5.45 -31.39 -55.68
N ASN A 12 4.68 -30.32 -55.54
CA ASN A 12 5.21 -28.96 -55.47
C ASN A 12 4.70 -28.44 -54.11
N GLY A 13 5.48 -28.40 -53.02
CA GLY A 13 6.68 -27.57 -52.89
C GLY A 13 6.23 -26.19 -52.42
N PHE A 14 5.92 -26.02 -51.13
CA PHE A 14 5.74 -24.69 -50.55
C PHE A 14 7.04 -23.91 -50.77
N CYS A 15 7.00 -22.84 -51.57
CA CYS A 15 8.09 -21.89 -51.64
C CYS A 15 8.32 -21.35 -50.23
N GLN A 16 9.46 -21.69 -49.64
CA GLN A 16 10.01 -20.90 -48.55
C GLN A 16 10.36 -19.53 -49.14
N SER A 17 9.46 -18.57 -48.94
CA SER A 17 9.75 -17.16 -49.18
C SER A 17 10.82 -16.76 -48.17
N GLY A 18 12.09 -16.74 -48.61
CA GLY A 18 13.18 -16.18 -47.82
C GLY A 18 12.91 -14.70 -47.58
N PHE A 19 13.08 -14.26 -46.34
CA PHE A 19 12.91 -12.86 -45.95
C PHE A 19 13.81 -11.95 -46.79
N SER A 20 13.27 -10.83 -47.27
CA SER A 20 14.07 -9.83 -47.96
C SER A 20 15.05 -9.18 -46.99
N LEU A 21 16.24 -8.81 -47.48
CA LEU A 21 17.21 -7.99 -46.73
C LEU A 21 16.56 -6.70 -46.19
N LEU A 22 15.62 -6.13 -46.96
CA LEU A 22 14.90 -4.92 -46.59
C LEU A 22 13.94 -5.15 -45.40
N GLU A 23 13.42 -6.37 -45.25
CA GLU A 23 12.49 -6.72 -44.18
C GLU A 23 13.21 -6.86 -42.84
N ILE A 24 14.38 -7.49 -42.85
CA ILE A 24 15.25 -7.55 -41.66
C ILE A 24 15.76 -6.16 -41.29
N LEU A 25 16.10 -5.32 -42.28
CA LEU A 25 16.51 -3.93 -42.03
C LEU A 25 15.40 -3.12 -41.35
N ILE A 26 14.17 -3.16 -41.88
CA ILE A 26 13.03 -2.45 -41.31
C ILE A 26 12.69 -3.00 -39.91
N ALA A 27 12.71 -4.32 -39.73
CA ALA A 27 12.46 -4.93 -38.43
C ALA A 27 13.46 -4.46 -37.36
N LEU A 28 14.75 -4.38 -37.70
CA LEU A 28 15.78 -3.86 -36.81
C LEU A 28 15.63 -2.36 -36.52
N VAL A 29 15.21 -1.57 -37.51
CA VAL A 29 14.92 -0.13 -37.32
C VAL A 29 13.74 0.07 -36.37
N ILE A 30 12.64 -0.67 -36.58
CA ILE A 30 11.46 -0.60 -35.71
C ILE A 30 11.82 -1.08 -34.30
N ALA A 31 12.52 -2.20 -34.16
CA ALA A 31 13.01 -2.68 -32.87
C ALA A 31 13.90 -1.64 -32.17
N GLY A 32 14.79 -0.98 -32.91
CA GLY A 32 15.64 0.10 -32.40
C GLY A 32 14.86 1.32 -31.93
N VAL A 33 13.83 1.73 -32.67
CA VAL A 33 12.93 2.83 -32.27
C VAL A 33 12.11 2.46 -31.04
N LEU A 34 11.60 1.23 -30.98
CA LEU A 34 10.85 0.73 -29.83
C LEU A 34 11.72 0.67 -28.56
N VAL A 35 12.97 0.24 -28.69
CA VAL A 35 13.95 0.26 -27.59
C VAL A 35 14.30 1.69 -27.19
N SER A 36 14.35 2.63 -28.14
CA SER A 36 14.68 4.04 -27.87
C SER A 36 13.60 4.80 -27.11
N ILE A 37 12.35 4.32 -27.10
CA ILE A 37 11.23 4.96 -26.37
C ILE A 37 11.21 4.52 -24.88
N ALA A 38 12.10 3.62 -24.46
CA ALA A 38 12.24 3.24 -23.06
C ALA A 38 13.07 4.29 -22.27
N VAL A 39 12.56 5.51 -22.15
CA VAL A 39 13.00 6.45 -21.11
C VAL A 39 11.86 6.57 -20.13
N ILE A 40 11.93 5.79 -19.05
CA ILE A 40 11.02 5.95 -17.92
C ILE A 40 11.38 7.30 -17.28
N ASN A 41 10.41 8.19 -17.26
CA ASN A 41 10.56 9.57 -16.80
C ASN A 41 10.55 9.62 -15.25
N PHE A 42 11.61 9.13 -14.60
CA PHE A 42 11.79 9.20 -13.14
C PHE A 42 12.46 10.52 -12.72
N GLY A 43 11.96 11.66 -13.20
CA GLY A 43 12.70 12.92 -13.16
C GLY A 43 12.15 14.03 -12.26
N ASP A 44 10.86 14.04 -11.95
CA ASP A 44 10.20 15.24 -11.36
C ASP A 44 9.17 14.92 -10.26
N ASP A 45 8.97 13.62 -9.97
CA ASP A 45 7.84 13.09 -9.17
C ASP A 45 8.27 12.53 -7.80
N ARG A 46 9.53 12.76 -7.38
CA ARG A 46 10.03 12.16 -6.14
C ARG A 46 9.45 12.85 -4.91
N ASP A 47 9.63 14.15 -4.73
CA ASP A 47 8.95 14.89 -3.63
C ASP A 47 7.43 14.76 -3.68
N SER A 48 6.86 14.56 -4.88
CA SER A 48 5.43 14.36 -5.05
C SER A 48 4.95 13.02 -4.47
N GLU A 49 5.75 11.95 -4.49
CA GLU A 49 5.34 10.62 -4.04
C GLU A 49 5.16 10.58 -2.51
N LEU A 50 6.09 11.16 -1.76
CA LEU A 50 6.00 11.28 -0.31
C LEU A 50 4.77 12.12 0.09
N GLU A 51 4.64 13.32 -0.50
CA GLU A 51 3.50 14.21 -0.23
C GLU A 51 2.17 13.56 -0.63
N THR A 52 2.11 12.90 -1.79
CA THR A 52 0.91 12.22 -2.29
C THR A 52 0.52 11.06 -1.39
N SER A 53 1.48 10.29 -0.89
CA SER A 53 1.22 9.16 0.01
C SER A 53 0.66 9.66 1.36
N ALA A 54 1.23 10.72 1.92
CA ALA A 54 0.72 11.33 3.15
C ALA A 54 -0.67 11.94 2.97
N LYS A 55 -0.89 12.69 1.87
CA LYS A 55 -2.21 13.26 1.52
C LYS A 55 -3.26 12.19 1.28
N ARG A 56 -2.88 11.06 0.68
CA ARG A 56 -3.77 9.92 0.46
C ARG A 56 -4.26 9.36 1.79
N PHE A 57 -3.34 9.07 2.71
CA PHE A 57 -3.71 8.58 4.05
C PHE A 57 -4.62 9.58 4.77
N TYR A 58 -4.25 10.86 4.81
CA TYR A 58 -5.07 11.94 5.37
C TYR A 58 -6.49 11.96 4.78
N ALA A 59 -6.62 11.88 3.45
CA ALA A 59 -7.91 11.90 2.78
C ALA A 59 -8.75 10.66 3.11
N LEU A 60 -8.14 9.48 3.23
CA LEU A 60 -8.84 8.25 3.61
C LEU A 60 -9.31 8.27 5.06
N VAL A 61 -8.52 8.81 5.98
CA VAL A 61 -8.97 9.03 7.38
C VAL A 61 -10.16 9.98 7.40
N LYS A 62 -10.10 11.11 6.67
CA LYS A 62 -11.23 12.04 6.57
C LYS A 62 -12.48 11.39 5.98
N GLN A 63 -12.31 10.59 4.93
CA GLN A 63 -13.39 9.82 4.33
C GLN A 63 -14.01 8.83 5.32
N ALA A 64 -13.17 8.15 6.12
CA ALA A 64 -13.64 7.24 7.16
C ALA A 64 -14.42 7.98 8.26
N GLN A 65 -13.98 9.18 8.68
CA GLN A 65 -14.73 10.01 9.63
C GLN A 65 -16.11 10.39 9.08
N ASP A 66 -16.17 10.87 7.84
CA ASP A 66 -17.42 11.26 7.20
C ASP A 66 -18.36 10.06 7.09
N GLU A 67 -17.85 8.91 6.65
CA GLU A 67 -18.64 7.69 6.51
C GLU A 67 -19.20 7.18 7.84
N THR A 68 -18.35 7.17 8.86
CA THR A 68 -18.67 6.78 10.23
C THR A 68 -19.79 7.66 10.81
N LEU A 69 -19.68 8.98 10.63
CA LEU A 69 -20.69 9.94 11.09
C LEU A 69 -22.00 9.83 10.29
N LEU A 70 -21.93 9.60 8.98
CA LEU A 70 -23.10 9.55 8.10
C LEU A 70 -23.89 8.24 8.26
N ARG A 71 -23.19 7.12 8.42
CA ARG A 71 -23.81 5.78 8.49
C ARG A 71 -24.03 5.28 9.91
N GLY A 72 -23.39 5.90 10.91
CA GLY A 72 -23.44 5.46 12.30
C GLY A 72 -22.76 4.11 12.50
N ILE A 73 -21.67 3.87 11.75
CA ILE A 73 -20.84 2.66 11.84
C ILE A 73 -19.51 3.02 12.44
N ASP A 74 -18.87 2.11 13.16
CA ASP A 74 -17.50 2.34 13.65
C ASP A 74 -16.50 1.68 12.69
N LEU A 75 -15.46 2.43 12.35
CA LEU A 75 -14.39 1.99 11.46
C LEU A 75 -13.08 1.90 12.23
N GLY A 76 -12.19 1.02 11.75
CA GLY A 76 -10.83 0.91 12.27
C GLY A 76 -9.83 0.90 11.14
N ILE A 77 -8.63 1.39 11.41
CA ILE A 77 -7.50 1.33 10.47
C ILE A 77 -6.43 0.46 11.09
N ARG A 78 -5.98 -0.52 10.32
CA ARG A 78 -4.84 -1.33 10.66
C ARG A 78 -3.66 -0.98 9.79
N VAL A 79 -2.50 -0.89 10.40
CA VAL A 79 -1.21 -0.63 9.77
C VAL A 79 -0.29 -1.79 10.12
N GLU A 80 0.43 -2.32 9.15
CA GLU A 80 1.38 -3.44 9.33
C GLU A 80 2.33 -3.47 8.12
N ASP A 81 3.61 -3.83 8.28
CA ASP A 81 4.54 -4.09 7.15
C ASP A 81 4.43 -3.15 5.93
N GLN A 82 4.41 -1.83 6.13
CA GLN A 82 4.24 -0.83 5.06
C GLN A 82 2.91 -0.91 4.26
N ARG A 83 1.87 -1.53 4.81
CA ARG A 83 0.50 -1.53 4.27
C ARG A 83 -0.47 -1.03 5.33
N TYR A 84 -1.62 -0.56 4.88
CA TYR A 84 -2.74 -0.25 5.75
C TYR A 84 -4.08 -0.58 5.10
N TRP A 85 -5.04 -0.98 5.91
CA TRP A 85 -6.39 -1.35 5.49
C TRP A 85 -7.42 -1.04 6.56
N PHE A 86 -8.70 -1.18 6.21
CA PHE A 86 -9.80 -0.78 7.06
C PHE A 86 -10.63 -1.96 7.54
N TYR A 87 -11.19 -1.80 8.73
CA TYR A 87 -12.15 -2.71 9.33
C TYR A 87 -13.46 -2.00 9.61
N LEU A 88 -14.54 -2.77 9.57
CA LEU A 88 -15.87 -2.41 10.06
C LEU A 88 -16.10 -3.10 11.40
N PHE A 89 -16.61 -2.37 12.39
CA PHE A 89 -17.04 -2.99 13.64
C PHE A 89 -18.46 -3.56 13.50
N ASP A 90 -18.59 -4.88 13.69
CA ASP A 90 -19.88 -5.55 13.83
C ASP A 90 -20.32 -5.51 15.29
N ALA A 91 -21.22 -4.57 15.60
CA ALA A 91 -21.76 -4.39 16.94
C ALA A 91 -22.65 -5.55 17.43
N GLU A 92 -23.17 -6.41 16.53
CA GLU A 92 -24.01 -7.55 16.93
C GLU A 92 -23.14 -8.70 17.45
N ASN A 93 -21.99 -8.92 16.81
CA ASN A 93 -21.06 -9.99 17.15
C ASN A 93 -19.84 -9.52 17.96
N GLU A 94 -19.73 -8.20 18.22
CA GLU A 94 -18.61 -7.54 18.89
C GLU A 94 -17.25 -7.85 18.25
N LYS A 95 -17.21 -7.86 16.90
CA LYS A 95 -16.02 -8.28 16.13
C LYS A 95 -15.66 -7.28 15.03
N TRP A 96 -14.37 -7.17 14.75
CA TRP A 96 -13.86 -6.42 13.61
C TRP A 96 -13.88 -7.28 12.35
N LEU A 97 -14.44 -6.75 11.26
CA LEU A 97 -14.54 -7.42 9.97
C LEU A 97 -13.74 -6.63 8.92
N PRO A 98 -12.80 -7.27 8.18
CA PRO A 98 -12.01 -6.57 7.17
C PRO A 98 -12.91 -6.10 6.03
N ILE A 99 -12.69 -4.87 5.56
CA ILE A 99 -13.42 -4.33 4.41
C ILE A 99 -12.69 -4.72 3.12
N GLN A 100 -13.27 -5.61 2.33
CA GLN A 100 -12.69 -6.07 1.06
C GLN A 100 -13.41 -5.51 -0.18
N ASP A 101 -14.70 -5.17 -0.05
CA ASP A 101 -15.58 -4.84 -1.18
C ASP A 101 -15.82 -3.32 -1.37
N ASP A 102 -14.90 -2.47 -0.90
CA ASP A 102 -15.01 -1.00 -1.01
C ASP A 102 -13.81 -0.38 -1.75
N GLU A 103 -14.07 0.48 -2.73
CA GLU A 103 -13.02 1.11 -3.56
C GLU A 103 -12.04 1.96 -2.73
N PHE A 104 -12.53 2.62 -1.69
CA PHE A 104 -11.73 3.49 -0.83
C PHE A 104 -11.03 2.73 0.28
N PHE A 105 -11.72 1.78 0.90
CA PHE A 105 -11.29 1.11 2.14
C PHE A 105 -10.57 -0.23 1.94
N THR A 106 -10.19 -0.54 0.70
CA THR A 106 -9.27 -1.63 0.38
C THR A 106 -7.85 -1.38 0.92
N GLU A 107 -7.10 -2.47 1.06
CA GLU A 107 -5.68 -2.45 1.40
C GLU A 107 -4.87 -1.54 0.48
N LYS A 108 -4.01 -0.71 1.08
CA LYS A 108 -3.11 0.21 0.40
C LYS A 108 -1.68 -0.08 0.83
N GLU A 109 -0.80 -0.27 -0.16
CA GLU A 109 0.63 -0.40 0.04
C GLU A 109 1.31 0.97 0.04
N ILE A 110 2.31 1.14 0.90
CA ILE A 110 3.26 2.24 0.89
C ILE A 110 4.45 1.82 0.02
N PRO A 111 4.91 2.70 -0.90
CA PRO A 111 6.10 2.41 -1.72
C PRO A 111 7.33 2.08 -0.86
N GLU A 112 8.11 1.08 -1.25
CA GLU A 112 9.35 0.68 -0.55
C GLU A 112 10.41 1.79 -0.45
N SER A 113 10.26 2.86 -1.25
CA SER A 113 11.11 4.06 -1.18
C SER A 113 10.83 4.88 0.08
N LEU A 114 9.70 4.65 0.76
CA LEU A 114 9.25 5.35 1.95
C LEU A 114 9.30 4.44 3.18
N GLU A 115 9.60 5.03 4.33
CA GLU A 115 9.48 4.41 5.64
C GLU A 115 8.22 4.93 6.34
N LEU A 116 7.50 4.02 7.00
CA LEU A 116 6.28 4.30 7.75
C LEU A 116 6.51 4.08 9.24
N LYS A 117 6.07 5.05 10.04
CA LYS A 117 5.99 4.91 11.50
C LYS A 117 4.60 5.31 12.00
N LEU A 118 4.01 4.44 12.81
CA LEU A 118 2.76 4.71 13.51
C LEU A 118 3.01 4.77 15.02
N VAL A 119 2.47 5.81 15.64
CA VAL A 119 2.36 5.96 17.10
C VAL A 119 0.89 6.12 17.43
N VAL A 120 0.41 5.35 18.41
CA VAL A 120 -0.98 5.38 18.87
C VAL A 120 -0.99 5.55 20.38
N ASP A 121 -1.75 6.51 20.89
CA ASP A 121 -1.88 6.79 22.33
C ASP A 121 -0.51 6.90 23.05
N GLY A 122 0.49 7.43 22.34
CA GLY A 122 1.87 7.57 22.83
C GLY A 122 2.76 6.33 22.68
N SER A 123 2.21 5.18 22.29
CA SER A 123 2.95 3.92 22.09
C SER A 123 3.38 3.76 20.63
N THR A 124 4.68 3.52 20.38
CA THR A 124 5.20 3.33 19.02
C THR A 124 5.05 1.88 18.59
N LEU A 125 4.46 1.62 17.43
CA LEU A 125 4.14 0.25 16.98
C LEU A 125 5.13 -0.32 15.94
N PHE A 126 5.96 0.52 15.31
CA PHE A 126 6.85 0.11 14.20
C PHE A 126 8.21 0.83 14.21
N ALA A 127 8.86 0.95 15.36
CA ALA A 127 10.29 1.27 15.35
C ALA A 127 11.05 -0.07 15.30
N GLU A 128 11.82 -0.34 14.25
CA GLU A 128 12.81 -1.44 14.26
C GLU A 128 13.99 -1.06 15.17
N ASP A 129 13.72 -0.68 16.40
CA ASP A 129 14.73 -0.68 17.45
C ASP A 129 14.56 -2.04 18.14
N GLU A 130 15.62 -2.86 18.16
CA GLU A 130 15.66 -4.23 18.68
C GLU A 130 15.24 -4.38 20.16
N ASP A 131 14.91 -3.28 20.83
CA ASP A 131 14.57 -3.22 22.24
C ASP A 131 13.31 -2.36 22.39
N ASP A 132 12.13 -2.98 22.29
CA ASP A 132 10.88 -2.64 23.00
C ASP A 132 9.71 -3.28 22.24
N VAL A 133 9.66 -4.61 22.27
CA VAL A 133 8.40 -5.31 22.04
C VAL A 133 7.58 -5.10 23.30
N GLU A 134 6.75 -4.06 23.37
CA GLU A 134 5.53 -4.13 24.17
C GLU A 134 4.62 -5.16 23.49
N ILE A 135 4.94 -6.43 23.75
CA ILE A 135 4.05 -7.55 23.56
C ILE A 135 2.82 -7.18 24.37
N PHE A 136 1.74 -6.76 23.71
CA PHE A 136 0.41 -6.89 24.29
C PHE A 136 0.38 -8.27 24.91
N GLU A 137 0.30 -8.35 26.26
CA GLU A 137 0.39 -9.61 26.99
C GLU A 137 -0.63 -10.55 26.36
N ARG A 138 -0.11 -11.46 25.55
CA ARG A 138 -0.88 -12.43 24.81
C ARG A 138 -1.51 -13.30 25.87
N ASP A 139 -2.81 -13.11 26.12
CA ASP A 139 -3.63 -14.16 26.71
C ASP A 139 -3.62 -15.32 25.71
N VAL A 140 -2.57 -16.14 25.80
CA VAL A 140 -2.43 -17.34 24.99
C VAL A 140 -3.49 -18.31 25.51
N ASN A 141 -4.64 -18.34 24.88
CA ASN A 141 -5.49 -19.52 24.97
C ASN A 141 -4.75 -20.66 24.27
N ILE A 142 -4.01 -21.47 25.04
CA ILE A 142 -3.27 -22.66 24.55
C ILE A 142 -4.24 -23.80 24.14
N PHE A 143 -5.52 -23.48 23.92
CA PHE A 143 -6.57 -24.42 23.57
C PHE A 143 -7.62 -23.77 22.64
N GLU A 144 -7.23 -23.36 21.43
CA GLU A 144 -8.21 -23.02 20.39
C GLU A 144 -7.94 -23.86 19.13
N ASP A 145 -9.01 -24.47 18.62
CA ASP A 145 -9.03 -25.47 17.56
C ASP A 145 -8.48 -24.90 16.22
N GLU A 146 -7.80 -25.75 15.45
CA GLU A 146 -6.93 -25.45 14.29
C GLU A 146 -7.56 -24.73 13.07
N ASP A 147 -8.78 -24.18 13.13
CA ASP A 147 -9.51 -23.70 11.94
C ASP A 147 -10.04 -22.25 11.99
N GLU A 148 -9.80 -21.45 13.04
CA GLU A 148 -10.24 -20.04 13.10
C GLU A 148 -9.03 -19.08 13.03
N VAL A 149 -8.91 -18.32 11.93
CA VAL A 149 -7.89 -17.28 11.80
C VAL A 149 -8.29 -16.13 12.73
N GLU A 150 -7.55 -15.95 13.81
CA GLU A 150 -7.74 -14.84 14.75
C GLU A 150 -7.53 -13.51 14.00
N ILE A 151 -8.59 -12.70 13.91
CA ILE A 151 -8.51 -11.38 13.28
C ILE A 151 -7.98 -10.41 14.33
N GLU A 152 -6.73 -9.99 14.15
CA GLU A 152 -6.14 -9.01 15.05
C GLU A 152 -6.82 -7.63 14.87
N PRO A 153 -7.07 -6.90 15.97
CA PRO A 153 -7.82 -5.64 15.93
C PRO A 153 -7.04 -4.51 15.20
N PRO A 154 -7.76 -3.50 14.69
CA PRO A 154 -7.13 -2.28 14.17
C PRO A 154 -6.49 -1.46 15.28
N GLN A 155 -5.43 -0.70 14.96
CA GLN A 155 -4.76 0.14 15.96
C GLN A 155 -5.34 1.55 16.05
N ILE A 156 -5.97 2.06 14.98
CA ILE A 156 -6.68 3.33 14.99
C ILE A 156 -8.18 3.05 14.94
N TYR A 157 -8.96 3.65 15.82
CA TYR A 157 -10.41 3.54 15.86
C TYR A 157 -11.06 4.87 15.51
N ILE A 158 -12.12 4.84 14.70
CA ILE A 158 -12.92 5.99 14.32
C ILE A 158 -14.37 5.64 14.63
N LEU A 159 -14.92 6.32 15.63
CA LEU A 159 -16.24 6.01 16.19
C LEU A 159 -17.31 6.90 15.60
N SER A 160 -18.52 6.39 15.52
CA SER A 160 -19.73 7.08 15.05
C SER A 160 -20.10 8.35 15.84
N SER A 161 -19.51 8.54 17.01
CA SER A 161 -19.55 9.80 17.77
C SER A 161 -18.74 10.94 17.12
N GLY A 162 -17.82 10.60 16.21
CA GLY A 162 -16.79 11.49 15.67
C GLY A 162 -15.47 11.44 16.45
N GLU A 163 -15.42 10.68 17.54
CA GLU A 163 -14.21 10.46 18.33
C GLU A 163 -13.28 9.46 17.64
N MET A 164 -11.99 9.55 17.93
CA MET A 164 -10.98 8.57 17.56
C MET A 164 -9.97 8.39 18.69
N ASN A 165 -8.99 7.51 18.56
CA ASN A 165 -7.82 7.54 19.44
C ASN A 165 -6.72 8.45 18.88
N ASP A 166 -5.81 8.88 19.75
CA ASP A 166 -4.73 9.77 19.34
C ASP A 166 -3.73 8.98 18.49
N PHE A 167 -3.39 9.49 17.32
CA PHE A 167 -2.39 8.83 16.47
C PHE A 167 -1.47 9.82 15.76
N LYS A 168 -0.27 9.34 15.44
CA LYS A 168 0.72 9.98 14.59
C LYS A 168 1.17 8.99 13.53
N PHE A 169 0.84 9.27 12.28
CA PHE A 169 1.25 8.50 11.11
C PHE A 169 2.30 9.32 10.35
N ALA A 170 3.55 8.85 10.37
CA ALA A 170 4.67 9.54 9.74
C ALA A 170 5.19 8.75 8.53
N LEU A 171 5.40 9.45 7.42
CA LEU A 171 6.06 8.93 6.24
C LEU A 171 7.30 9.74 5.94
N GLY A 172 8.41 9.09 5.60
CA GLY A 172 9.65 9.75 5.17
C GLY A 172 10.43 8.88 4.18
N TRP A 173 11.50 9.42 3.61
CA TRP A 173 12.36 8.64 2.71
C TRP A 173 13.30 7.72 3.47
N VAL A 174 13.50 6.49 2.97
CA VAL A 174 14.48 5.54 3.53
C VAL A 174 15.92 6.01 3.27
N ASP A 175 16.21 6.45 2.02
CA ASP A 175 17.58 6.65 1.52
C ASP A 175 17.97 8.12 1.24
N GLN A 176 17.13 9.10 1.64
CA GLN A 176 17.34 10.52 1.31
C GLN A 176 17.57 11.39 2.55
N GLU A 177 17.75 12.70 2.34
CA GLU A 177 17.79 13.66 3.44
C GLU A 177 16.51 13.51 4.30
N PRO A 178 16.66 13.49 5.63
CA PRO A 178 15.61 13.08 6.54
C PRO A 178 14.53 14.15 6.52
N THR A 179 13.51 13.90 5.70
CA THR A 179 12.32 14.72 5.56
C THR A 179 11.11 13.83 5.67
N TYR A 180 10.08 14.31 6.37
CA TYR A 180 8.88 13.53 6.60
C TYR A 180 7.62 14.38 6.56
N TYR A 181 6.51 13.72 6.27
CA TYR A 181 5.17 14.24 6.50
C TYR A 181 4.56 13.53 7.71
N LEU A 182 3.79 14.28 8.47
CA LEU A 182 3.10 13.81 9.67
C LEU A 182 1.60 14.01 9.50
N VAL A 183 0.84 12.92 9.64
CA VAL A 183 -0.62 12.96 9.76
C VAL A 183 -0.98 12.67 11.21
N THR A 184 -1.66 13.60 11.87
CA THR A 184 -2.06 13.46 13.28
C THR A 184 -3.57 13.40 13.37
N GLY A 185 -4.09 12.44 14.14
CA GLY A 185 -5.48 12.41 14.60
C GLY A 185 -5.54 12.60 16.10
N THR A 186 -6.56 13.33 16.58
CA THR A 186 -6.80 13.54 18.01
C THR A 186 -8.13 12.95 18.44
N MET A 187 -8.29 12.69 19.74
CA MET A 187 -9.54 12.15 20.31
C MET A 187 -10.79 13.00 20.03
N LEU A 188 -10.60 14.30 19.78
CA LEU A 188 -11.67 15.21 19.39
C LEU A 188 -12.11 15.08 17.93
N GLY A 189 -11.49 14.18 17.16
CA GLY A 189 -11.75 13.98 15.74
C GLY A 189 -11.02 14.97 14.83
N ASP A 190 -10.10 15.78 15.37
CA ASP A 190 -9.29 16.67 14.54
C ASP A 190 -8.20 15.87 13.84
N VAL A 191 -8.12 16.01 12.52
CA VAL A 191 -7.09 15.36 11.70
C VAL A 191 -6.35 16.45 10.94
N LYS A 192 -5.02 16.41 10.97
CA LYS A 192 -4.14 17.39 10.33
C LYS A 192 -3.01 16.68 9.58
N ILE A 193 -2.46 17.37 8.59
CA ILE A 193 -1.27 16.96 7.86
C ILE A 193 -0.26 18.11 7.90
N GLU A 194 0.98 17.79 8.22
CA GLU A 194 2.10 18.73 8.29
C GLU A 194 3.31 18.17 7.53
N GLY A 195 4.06 19.04 6.86
CA GLY A 195 5.26 18.66 6.11
C GLY A 195 5.53 19.49 4.85
N PRO A 196 6.70 19.28 4.21
CA PRO A 196 7.77 18.40 4.68
C PRO A 196 8.48 19.02 5.89
N MET A 197 8.69 18.23 6.93
CA MET A 197 9.49 18.57 8.11
C MET A 197 10.89 18.03 7.93
N ASN A 198 11.91 18.77 8.38
CA ASN A 198 13.29 18.28 8.41
C ASN A 198 13.51 17.51 9.71
N GLY A 199 14.07 16.31 9.64
CA GLY A 199 14.37 15.48 10.80
C GLY A 199 14.13 13.99 10.57
N ASN A 200 14.65 13.16 11.48
CA ASN A 200 14.55 11.71 11.35
C ASN A 200 13.28 11.20 12.03
N LEU A 201 12.36 10.62 11.24
CA LEU A 201 11.10 10.07 11.74
C LEU A 201 11.29 9.04 12.87
N ARG A 202 12.38 8.26 12.85
CA ARG A 202 12.68 7.24 13.85
C ARG A 202 12.96 7.85 15.22
N THR A 203 13.66 8.98 15.27
CA THR A 203 14.01 9.68 16.52
C THR A 203 12.96 10.69 16.96
N GLU A 204 12.37 11.45 16.04
CA GLU A 204 11.55 12.62 16.40
C GLU A 204 10.08 12.29 16.65
N VAL A 205 9.56 11.25 16.01
CA VAL A 205 8.16 10.81 16.19
C VAL A 205 8.08 9.80 17.34
N LYS A 206 8.92 9.92 18.39
CA LYS A 206 8.95 8.99 19.52
C LYS A 206 8.35 9.58 20.80
N ASP A 207 8.47 10.89 21.03
CA ASP A 207 8.18 11.46 22.35
C ASP A 207 7.33 12.75 22.29
N ASP A 208 6.65 13.02 23.40
CA ASP A 208 5.70 14.09 23.73
C ASP A 208 6.09 15.57 23.43
N GLU A 209 7.12 15.86 22.65
CA GLU A 209 7.68 17.22 22.51
C GLU A 209 7.02 18.14 21.47
N PHE A 210 5.71 17.99 21.19
CA PHE A 210 4.98 19.01 20.41
C PHE A 210 3.76 19.61 21.11
N LEU A 211 3.54 19.32 22.39
CA LEU A 211 2.48 19.96 23.20
C LEU A 211 2.78 21.43 23.61
N ASN A 212 3.58 22.17 22.85
CA ASN A 212 3.79 23.60 23.10
C ASN A 212 4.05 24.41 21.82
N LEU A 213 3.07 24.50 20.91
CA LEU A 213 2.93 25.66 20.03
C LEU A 213 1.46 26.02 19.82
#